data_AF-A0AAD5MYR1-F1
#
_entry.id   AF-A0AAD5MYR1-F1
#
_cell.length_a   1.000
_cell.length_b   1.000
_cell.length_c   1.000
_cell.angle_alpha   90.00
_cell.angle_beta   90.00
_cell.angle_gamma   90.00
#
_symmetry.space_group_name_H-M   'P 1'
#
loop_
_entity.id
_entity.type
_entity.pdbx_description
1 polymer ?
#
loop_
_entity_poly.entity_id
_entity_poly.type
_entity_poly.pdbx_seq_one_letter_code
_entity_poly.pdbx_strand_id
1 'polypeptide(L)'
;MVEKKLPQVPETVLKRRKLRAEIRAKIHQNKLSALLIFFFQKRKEKRAKIFKRAEKYVTEYRQAQREQLRLRRDAEKNGDFYVPDEPKLAFVIRIRGINQIHPRPRKALQILRLRQINNGVFVKLNKATLPLLRIVETICGMGIP
;
A
#
# COMPACT_ATOMS: atom_id res chain seq x y z
N MET A 1 -21.87 -65.62 17.89
CA MET A 1 -21.11 -64.64 17.08
C MET A 1 -19.66 -64.72 17.52
N VAL A 2 -18.77 -65.25 16.67
CA VAL A 2 -17.35 -65.42 17.03
C VAL A 2 -16.70 -64.04 17.07
N GLU A 3 -16.26 -63.59 18.24
CA GLU A 3 -15.51 -62.35 18.37
C GLU A 3 -14.24 -62.43 17.53
N LYS A 4 -14.17 -61.59 16.49
CA LYS A 4 -13.04 -61.51 15.58
C LYS A 4 -11.87 -60.86 16.33
N LYS A 5 -10.94 -61.67 16.84
CA LYS A 5 -9.73 -61.20 17.54
C LYS A 5 -8.95 -60.26 16.61
N LEU A 6 -8.88 -58.98 16.95
CA LEU A 6 -8.13 -57.97 16.20
C LEU A 6 -6.66 -58.40 16.09
N PRO A 7 -5.98 -58.13 14.96
CA PRO A 7 -4.58 -58.52 14.78
C PRO A 7 -3.72 -57.86 15.86
N GLN A 8 -3.07 -58.67 16.68
CA GLN A 8 -2.23 -58.19 17.78
C GLN A 8 -0.92 -57.65 17.21
N VAL A 9 -0.80 -56.32 17.19
CA VAL A 9 0.40 -55.64 16.71
C VAL A 9 1.54 -55.87 17.71
N PRO A 10 2.74 -56.28 17.28
CA PRO A 10 3.87 -56.48 18.18
C PRO A 10 4.22 -55.19 18.93
N GLU A 11 4.51 -55.30 20.23
CA GLU A 11 4.88 -54.14 21.07
C GLU A 11 6.04 -53.33 20.50
N THR A 12 7.00 -54.02 19.87
CA THR A 12 8.18 -53.41 19.23
C THR A 12 7.79 -52.42 18.13
N VAL A 13 6.72 -52.71 17.38
CA VAL A 13 6.17 -51.84 16.34
C VAL A 13 5.49 -50.63 16.96
N LEU A 14 4.74 -50.81 18.06
CA LEU A 14 4.08 -49.71 18.78
C LEU A 14 5.12 -48.74 19.40
N LYS A 15 6.15 -49.27 20.06
CA LYS A 15 7.27 -48.49 20.63
C LYS A 15 8.01 -47.68 19.54
N ARG A 16 8.29 -48.29 18.38
CA ARG A 16 8.89 -47.58 17.22
C ARG A 16 7.99 -46.49 16.64
N ARG A 17 6.67 -46.73 16.55
CA ARG A 17 5.71 -45.73 16.04
C ARG A 17 5.63 -44.51 16.96
N LYS A 18 5.61 -44.72 18.29
CA LYS A 18 5.62 -43.65 19.29
C LYS A 18 6.90 -42.81 19.20
N LEU A 19 8.07 -43.45 19.17
CA LEU A 19 9.36 -42.78 19.02
C LEU A 19 9.43 -41.92 17.74
N ARG A 20 8.98 -42.46 16.59
CA ARG A 20 8.94 -41.71 15.33
C ARG A 20 7.96 -40.52 15.37
N ALA A 21 6.83 -40.66 16.07
CA ALA A 21 5.88 -39.57 16.23
C ALA A 21 6.48 -38.43 17.08
N GLU A 22 7.15 -38.75 18.18
CA GLU A 22 7.84 -37.78 19.05
C GLU A 22 8.97 -37.06 18.31
N ILE A 23 9.80 -37.78 17.57
CA ILE A 23 10.87 -37.19 16.74
C ILE A 23 10.29 -36.21 15.71
N ARG A 24 9.23 -36.62 14.99
CA ARG A 24 8.56 -35.75 14.01
C ARG A 24 7.96 -34.50 14.65
N ALA A 25 7.32 -34.64 15.81
CA ALA A 25 6.77 -33.50 16.55
C ALA A 25 7.88 -32.52 16.96
N LYS A 26 9.01 -33.02 17.44
CA LYS A 26 10.17 -32.19 17.83
C LYS A 26 10.81 -31.48 16.64
N ILE A 27 10.98 -32.17 15.51
CA ILE A 27 11.46 -31.56 14.26
C ILE A 27 10.50 -30.45 13.80
N HIS A 28 9.19 -30.69 13.87
CA HIS A 28 8.19 -29.70 13.49
C HIS A 28 8.26 -28.45 14.39
N GLN A 29 8.36 -28.61 15.71
CA GLN A 29 8.52 -27.50 16.65
C GLN A 29 9.81 -26.71 16.43
N ASN A 30 10.93 -27.39 16.18
CA ASN A 30 12.21 -26.74 15.87
C ASN A 30 12.17 -25.97 14.54
N LYS A 31 11.47 -26.51 13.54
CA LYS A 31 11.28 -25.83 12.25
C LYS A 31 10.44 -24.56 12.42
N LEU A 32 9.37 -24.63 13.20
CA LEU A 32 8.51 -23.46 13.48
C LEU A 32 9.27 -22.36 14.23
N SER A 33 10.04 -22.71 15.26
CA SER A 33 10.85 -21.74 16.01
C SER A 33 11.94 -21.11 15.15
N ALA A 34 12.64 -21.89 14.32
CA ALA A 34 13.62 -21.37 13.38
C ALA A 34 12.99 -20.42 12.33
N LEU A 35 11.81 -20.77 11.79
CA LEU A 35 11.05 -19.90 10.90
C LEU A 35 10.68 -18.58 11.59
N LEU A 36 10.22 -18.64 12.84
CA LEU A 36 9.81 -17.47 13.60
C LEU A 36 10.99 -16.52 13.85
N ILE A 37 12.16 -17.06 14.23
CA ILE A 37 13.41 -16.30 14.39
C ILE A 37 13.82 -15.65 13.06
N PHE A 38 13.77 -16.40 11.95
CA PHE A 38 14.10 -15.88 10.63
C PHE A 38 13.17 -14.71 10.23
N PHE A 39 11.86 -14.84 10.41
CA PHE A 39 10.92 -13.76 10.14
C PHE A 39 11.15 -12.55 11.05
N PHE A 40 11.51 -12.76 12.32
CA PHE A 40 11.86 -11.68 13.25
C PHE A 40 13.08 -10.89 12.77
N GLN A 41 14.15 -11.57 12.36
CA GLN A 41 15.34 -10.92 11.81
C GLN A 41 15.01 -10.15 10.53
N LYS A 42 14.25 -10.75 9.60
CA LYS A 42 13.81 -10.07 8.37
C LYS A 42 12.94 -8.84 8.65
N ARG A 43 12.06 -8.90 9.65
CA ARG A 43 11.26 -7.74 10.08
C ARG A 43 12.15 -6.64 10.67
N LYS A 44 13.15 -6.99 11.48
CA LYS A 44 14.12 -6.04 12.07
C LYS A 44 14.92 -5.32 10.97
N GLU A 45 15.46 -6.07 10.01
CA GLU A 45 16.15 -5.51 8.85
C GLU A 45 15.25 -4.58 8.02
N LYS A 46 14.02 -5.00 7.72
CA LYS A 46 13.03 -4.19 7.00
C LYS A 46 12.72 -2.90 7.75
N ARG A 47 12.52 -2.96 9.06
CA ARG A 47 12.23 -1.78 9.89
C ARG A 47 13.39 -0.78 9.88
N ALA A 48 14.63 -1.26 10.01
CA ALA A 48 15.82 -0.41 9.92
C ALA A 48 15.93 0.28 8.55
N LYS A 49 15.61 -0.44 7.46
CA LYS A 49 15.60 0.14 6.10
C LYS A 49 14.48 1.18 5.91
N ILE A 50 13.28 0.93 6.41
CA ILE A 50 12.15 1.88 6.33
C ILE A 50 12.47 3.16 7.11
N PHE A 51 13.06 3.03 8.30
CA PHE A 51 13.45 4.19 9.12
C PHE A 51 14.43 5.10 8.38
N LYS A 52 15.52 4.53 7.82
CA LYS A 52 16.48 5.29 7.01
C LYS A 52 15.86 5.93 5.76
N ARG A 53 14.85 5.29 5.14
CA ARG A 53 14.13 5.87 3.99
C ARG A 53 13.27 7.06 4.40
N ALA A 54 12.56 6.96 5.52
CA ALA A 54 11.74 8.04 6.04
C ALA A 54 12.57 9.31 6.31
N GLU A 55 13.74 9.15 6.94
CA GLU A 55 14.69 10.24 7.17
C GLU A 55 15.14 10.92 5.87
N LYS A 56 15.47 10.12 4.84
CA LYS A 56 15.83 10.63 3.51
C LYS A 56 14.71 11.45 2.89
N TYR A 57 13.47 10.92 2.88
CA TYR A 57 12.33 11.63 2.30
C TYR A 57 12.04 12.96 3.01
N VAL A 58 12.12 13.00 4.35
CA VAL A 58 11.94 14.26 5.10
C VAL A 58 12.99 15.29 4.71
N THR A 59 14.24 14.86 4.56
CA THR A 59 15.35 15.74 4.16
C THR A 59 15.14 16.26 2.74
N GLU A 60 14.75 15.39 1.81
CA GLU A 60 14.43 15.72 0.42
C GLU A 60 13.31 16.75 0.31
N TYR A 61 12.18 16.55 0.98
CA TYR A 61 11.06 17.50 0.96
C TYR A 61 11.44 18.88 1.53
N ARG A 62 12.22 18.90 2.63
CA ARG A 62 12.70 20.16 3.23
C ARG A 62 13.68 20.88 2.31
N GLN A 63 14.57 20.14 1.63
CA GLN A 63 15.51 20.72 0.68
C GLN A 63 14.77 21.30 -0.52
N ALA A 64 13.83 20.57 -1.11
CA ALA A 64 13.03 21.03 -2.24
C ALA A 64 12.25 22.32 -1.93
N GLN A 65 11.62 22.41 -0.75
CA GLN A 65 10.93 23.63 -0.32
C GLN A 65 11.88 24.83 -0.16
N ARG A 66 13.06 24.61 0.43
CA ARG A 66 14.08 25.67 0.58
C ARG A 66 14.63 26.13 -0.78
N GLU A 67 14.83 25.19 -1.69
CA GLU A 67 15.31 25.46 -3.04
C GLU A 67 14.32 26.33 -3.82
N GLN A 68 13.03 25.99 -3.81
CA GLN A 68 11.98 26.82 -4.43
C GLN A 68 11.97 28.25 -3.87
N LEU A 69 12.08 28.41 -2.55
CA LEU A 69 12.17 29.74 -1.92
C LEU A 69 13.44 30.48 -2.29
N ARG A 70 14.58 29.78 -2.38
CA ARG A 70 15.85 30.35 -2.80
C ARG A 70 15.76 30.87 -4.24
N LEU A 71 15.29 30.04 -5.18
CA LEU A 71 15.13 30.40 -6.59
C LEU A 71 14.22 31.62 -6.76
N ARG A 72 13.11 31.67 -6.03
CA ARG A 72 12.22 32.83 -6.02
C ARG A 72 12.93 34.12 -5.56
N ARG A 73 13.69 34.06 -4.46
CA ARG A 73 14.42 35.22 -3.92
C ARG A 73 15.56 35.66 -4.84
N ASP A 74 16.27 34.71 -5.43
CA ASP A 74 17.38 35.00 -6.35
C ASP A 74 16.84 35.66 -7.63
N ALA A 75 15.69 35.22 -8.15
CA ALA A 75 14.99 35.87 -9.24
C ALA A 75 14.54 37.30 -8.86
N GLU A 76 13.89 37.48 -7.70
CA GLU A 76 13.46 38.80 -7.20
C GLU A 76 14.63 39.78 -7.03
N LYS A 77 15.82 39.30 -6.62
CA LYS A 77 17.03 40.13 -6.50
C LYS A 77 17.61 40.56 -7.84
N ASN A 78 17.60 39.66 -8.82
CA ASN A 78 18.13 39.92 -10.15
C ASN A 78 17.16 40.72 -11.04
N GLY A 79 15.90 40.87 -10.61
CA GLY A 79 14.83 41.48 -11.41
C GLY A 79 14.16 40.50 -12.39
N ASP A 80 14.43 39.21 -12.26
CA ASP A 80 13.85 38.13 -13.06
C ASP A 80 12.59 37.55 -12.40
N PHE A 81 11.79 36.79 -13.17
CA PHE A 81 10.61 36.10 -12.65
C PHE A 81 10.83 34.59 -12.54
N TYR A 82 10.56 34.04 -11.35
CA TYR A 82 10.55 32.60 -11.14
C TYR A 82 9.16 32.00 -11.43
N VAL A 83 9.08 31.09 -12.41
CA VAL A 83 7.87 30.32 -12.71
C VAL A 83 7.98 28.94 -12.05
N PRO A 84 7.10 28.58 -11.09
CA PRO A 84 7.13 27.28 -10.44
C PRO A 84 6.66 26.17 -11.37
N ASP A 85 7.14 24.95 -11.10
CA ASP A 85 6.72 23.73 -11.81
C ASP A 85 5.20 23.49 -11.72
N GLU A 86 4.62 22.98 -12.81
CA GLU A 86 3.23 22.54 -12.82
C GLU A 86 3.01 21.33 -11.88
N PRO A 87 1.86 21.28 -11.18
CA PRO A 87 1.52 20.18 -10.29
C PRO A 87 1.34 18.87 -11.06
N LYS A 88 1.91 17.78 -10.53
CA LYS A 88 1.89 16.45 -11.18
C LYS A 88 0.80 15.52 -10.63
N LEU A 89 0.17 15.88 -9.51
CA LEU A 89 -0.79 15.06 -8.79
C LEU A 89 -1.98 15.93 -8.36
N ALA A 90 -3.19 15.39 -8.49
CA ALA A 90 -4.40 15.97 -7.94
C ALA A 90 -5.09 14.97 -7.01
N PHE A 91 -5.74 15.47 -5.97
CA PHE A 91 -6.67 14.72 -5.16
C PHE A 91 -8.10 15.07 -5.58
N VAL A 92 -8.88 14.02 -5.87
CA VAL A 92 -10.26 14.13 -6.33
C VAL A 92 -11.17 13.58 -5.25
N ILE A 93 -12.13 14.36 -4.79
CA ILE A 93 -13.16 13.91 -3.86
C ILE A 93 -14.56 14.07 -4.47
N ARG A 94 -15.39 13.04 -4.34
CA ARG A 94 -16.75 13.11 -4.83
C ARG A 94 -17.66 13.82 -3.83
N ILE A 95 -18.31 14.90 -4.25
CA ILE A 95 -19.18 15.71 -3.40
C ILE A 95 -20.66 15.36 -3.62
N ARG A 96 -21.10 15.17 -4.87
CA ARG A 96 -22.53 14.88 -5.16
C ARG A 96 -22.84 13.40 -5.32
N GLY A 97 -24.09 13.02 -5.03
CA GLY A 97 -24.66 11.67 -5.23
C GLY A 97 -24.81 11.24 -6.69
N ILE A 98 -25.52 10.13 -6.98
CA ILE A 98 -25.71 9.62 -8.37
C ILE A 98 -26.98 10.15 -9.05
N ASN A 99 -27.90 10.73 -8.28
CA ASN A 99 -29.22 11.14 -8.76
C ASN A 99 -29.08 12.34 -9.70
N GLN A 100 -29.88 12.36 -10.78
CA GLN A 100 -29.93 13.46 -11.76
C GLN A 100 -28.57 13.75 -12.46
N ILE A 101 -27.70 12.74 -12.57
CA ILE A 101 -26.44 12.84 -13.32
C ILE A 101 -26.57 12.14 -14.67
N HIS A 102 -26.24 12.88 -15.73
CA HIS A 102 -26.12 12.37 -17.10
C HIS A 102 -25.19 11.14 -17.16
N PRO A 103 -25.47 10.13 -18.01
CA PRO A 103 -24.68 8.89 -18.05
C PRO A 103 -23.17 9.09 -18.30
N ARG A 104 -22.78 10.13 -19.05
CA ARG A 104 -21.36 10.42 -19.37
C ARG A 104 -20.50 10.75 -18.12
N PRO A 105 -20.83 11.77 -17.30
CA PRO A 105 -20.14 11.97 -16.02
C PRO A 105 -20.23 10.78 -15.06
N ARG A 106 -21.35 10.05 -15.05
CA ARG A 106 -21.51 8.84 -14.22
C ARG A 106 -20.46 7.79 -14.58
N LYS A 107 -20.18 7.57 -15.88
CA LYS A 107 -19.14 6.64 -16.32
C LYS A 107 -17.74 7.13 -15.98
N ALA A 108 -17.49 8.44 -16.08
CA ALA A 108 -16.21 9.03 -15.70
C ALA A 108 -15.89 8.81 -14.21
N LEU A 109 -16.87 8.98 -13.32
CA LEU A 109 -16.72 8.68 -11.89
C LEU A 109 -16.39 7.20 -11.63
N GLN A 110 -16.98 6.28 -12.40
CA GLN A 110 -16.68 4.86 -12.28
C GLN A 110 -15.25 4.54 -12.69
N ILE A 111 -14.74 5.16 -13.76
CA ILE A 111 -13.34 5.00 -14.22
C ILE A 111 -12.38 5.49 -13.13
N LEU A 112 -12.66 6.64 -12.52
CA LEU A 112 -11.88 7.19 -11.41
C LEU A 112 -12.06 6.41 -10.10
N ARG A 113 -13.01 5.46 -10.04
CA ARG A 113 -13.38 4.66 -8.86
C ARG A 113 -14.07 5.44 -7.73
N LEU A 114 -14.69 6.57 -8.06
CA LEU A 114 -15.45 7.42 -7.13
C LEU A 114 -16.90 6.95 -6.99
N ARG A 115 -17.09 5.79 -6.36
CA ARG A 115 -18.41 5.11 -6.29
C ARG A 115 -19.38 5.71 -5.28
N GLN A 116 -18.88 6.15 -4.13
CA GLN A 116 -19.66 6.72 -3.04
C GLN A 116 -19.30 8.20 -2.84
N ILE A 117 -20.19 8.92 -2.15
CA ILE A 117 -19.94 10.30 -1.73
C ILE A 117 -18.79 10.30 -0.71
N ASN A 118 -17.96 11.34 -0.71
CA ASN A 118 -16.77 11.50 0.12
C ASN A 118 -15.63 10.50 -0.15
N ASN A 119 -15.74 9.65 -1.19
CA ASN A 119 -14.60 8.88 -1.64
C ASN A 119 -13.59 9.80 -2.33
N GLY A 120 -12.32 9.60 -1.98
CA GLY A 120 -11.19 10.34 -2.51
C GLY A 120 -10.21 9.45 -3.28
N VAL A 121 -9.68 9.93 -4.39
CA VAL A 121 -8.66 9.22 -5.19
C VAL A 121 -7.57 10.19 -5.64
N PHE A 122 -6.31 9.78 -5.48
CA PHE A 122 -5.16 10.47 -6.09
C PHE A 122 -5.08 10.14 -7.58
N VAL A 123 -5.09 11.17 -8.42
CA VAL A 123 -5.01 11.07 -9.87
C VAL A 123 -3.75 11.78 -10.34
N LYS A 124 -2.91 11.07 -11.09
CA LYS A 124 -1.76 11.66 -11.77
C LYS A 124 -2.26 12.63 -12.84
N LEU A 125 -1.79 13.87 -12.82
CA LEU A 125 -2.13 14.86 -13.82
C LEU A 125 -1.35 14.57 -15.11
N ASN A 126 -2.08 14.20 -16.17
CA ASN A 126 -1.53 14.02 -17.50
C ASN A 126 -2.56 14.47 -18.56
N LYS A 127 -2.13 14.54 -19.82
CA LYS A 127 -2.99 14.98 -20.94
C LYS A 127 -4.26 14.13 -21.09
N ALA A 128 -4.23 12.85 -20.73
CA ALA A 128 -5.37 11.94 -20.86
C ALA A 128 -6.37 12.05 -19.70
N THR A 129 -5.93 12.38 -18.49
CA THR A 129 -6.78 12.54 -17.31
C THR A 129 -7.46 13.90 -17.29
N LEU A 130 -6.84 14.95 -17.85
CA LEU A 130 -7.39 16.31 -17.85
C LEU A 130 -8.83 16.39 -18.44
N PRO A 131 -9.14 15.81 -19.62
CA PRO A 131 -10.51 15.79 -20.13
C PRO A 131 -11.49 15.05 -19.22
N LEU A 132 -11.03 13.96 -18.58
CA LEU A 132 -11.85 13.18 -17.67
C LEU A 132 -12.20 13.98 -16.41
N LEU A 133 -11.21 14.71 -15.87
CA LEU A 133 -11.38 15.61 -14.73
C LEU A 133 -12.33 16.76 -15.07
N ARG A 134 -12.21 17.36 -16.27
CA ARG A 134 -13.11 18.43 -16.74
C ARG A 134 -14.57 17.98 -16.84
N ILE A 135 -14.83 16.72 -17.20
CA ILE A 135 -16.20 16.17 -17.23
C ILE A 135 -16.81 16.06 -15.82
N VAL A 136 -16.00 15.77 -14.81
CA VAL A 136 -16.47 15.53 -13.42
C VAL A 136 -16.33 16.73 -12.51
N GLU A 137 -15.81 17.85 -13.00
CA GLU A 137 -15.49 19.07 -12.27
C GLU A 137 -16.70 19.63 -11.49
N THR A 138 -17.91 19.57 -12.06
CA THR A 138 -19.14 20.06 -11.40
C THR A 138 -19.67 19.13 -10.30
N ILE A 139 -19.14 17.91 -10.19
CA ILE A 139 -19.62 16.86 -9.26
C ILE A 139 -18.60 16.57 -8.16
N CYS A 140 -17.32 16.84 -8.42
CA CYS A 140 -16.20 16.52 -7.54
C CYS A 140 -15.43 17.77 -7.14
N GLY A 141 -14.93 17.78 -5.91
CA GLY A 141 -13.90 18.72 -5.48
C GLY A 141 -12.54 18.22 -5.94
N MET A 142 -11.72 19.11 -6.45
CA MET A 142 -10.38 18.83 -6.97
C MET A 142 -9.39 19.78 -6.32
N GLY A 143 -8.23 19.27 -5.89
CA GLY A 143 -7.16 20.10 -5.34
C GLY A 143 -5.79 19.48 -5.56
N ILE A 144 -4.74 20.29 -5.41
CA ILE A 144 -3.36 19.83 -5.36
C ILE A 144 -3.05 19.60 -3.87
N PRO A 145 -2.86 18.34 -3.45
CA PRO A 145 -2.59 17.98 -2.06
C PRO A 145 -1.17 18.33 -1.63
#